data_AF-A0AAE3ABR9-F1
#
_entry.id   AF-A0AAE3ABR9-F1
#
_cell.length_a   1.000
_cell.length_b   1.000
_cell.length_c   1.000
_cell.angle_alpha   90.00
_cell.angle_beta   90.00
_cell.angle_gamma   90.00
#
_symmetry.space_group_name_H-M   'P 1'
#
loop_
_entity.id
_entity.type
_entity.pdbx_description
1 polymer ?
#
loop_
_entity_poly.entity_id
_entity_poly.type
_entity_poly.pdbx_seq_one_letter_code
_entity_poly.pdbx_strand_id
1 'polypeptide(L)'
;MDKVALGRRIKAMRQNLGMTQEEFAERLNCTNSHLGKIENGKGGISIELLVSVANMLHTTVDQLLLDSYDYKEQVIMRDLYERIDKFPVKTKILTCDLLRQLVDIIEKAHDEH
;
A
#
# COMPACT_ATOMS: atom_id res chain seq x y z
N MET A 1 -14.89 -4.94 3.94
CA MET A 1 -13.48 -4.87 4.37
C MET A 1 -12.92 -6.28 4.49
N ASP A 2 -12.03 -6.66 3.58
CA ASP A 2 -11.26 -7.90 3.67
C ASP A 2 -10.19 -7.77 4.77
N LYS A 3 -10.48 -8.32 5.95
CA LYS A 3 -9.60 -8.27 7.12
C LYS A 3 -8.31 -9.07 6.92
N VAL A 4 -8.38 -10.15 6.14
CA VAL A 4 -7.22 -11.04 5.93
C VAL A 4 -6.22 -10.35 5.01
N ALA A 5 -6.70 -9.76 3.92
CA ALA A 5 -5.86 -9.00 3.01
C ALA A 5 -5.24 -7.76 3.69
N LEU A 6 -6.05 -6.99 4.42
CA LEU A 6 -5.57 -5.85 5.23
C LEU A 6 -4.47 -6.28 6.22
N GLY A 7 -4.72 -7.33 7.00
CA GLY A 7 -3.78 -7.83 8.00
C GLY A 7 -2.44 -8.25 7.38
N ARG A 8 -2.49 -8.99 6.27
CA ARG A 8 -1.29 -9.40 5.52
C ARG A 8 -0.51 -8.20 4.99
N ARG A 9 -1.20 -7.17 4.49
CA ARG A 9 -0.58 -5.96 3.96
C ARG A 9 0.12 -5.15 5.05
N ILE A 10 -0.55 -4.93 6.19
CA ILE A 10 0.05 -4.27 7.36
C ILE A 10 1.31 -5.02 7.80
N LYS A 11 1.22 -6.35 7.93
CA LYS A 11 2.35 -7.19 8.32
C LYS A 11 3.53 -7.07 7.36
N ALA A 12 3.28 -7.18 6.05
CA ALA A 12 4.32 -7.09 5.03
C ALA A 12 4.99 -5.71 5.05
N MET A 13 4.21 -4.63 5.11
CA MET A 13 4.75 -3.28 5.19
C MET A 13 5.56 -3.02 6.45
N ARG A 14 5.08 -3.48 7.62
CA ARG A 14 5.85 -3.42 8.87
C ARG A 14 7.18 -4.16 8.75
N GLN A 15 7.17 -5.36 8.19
CA GLN A 15 8.39 -6.17 7.98
C GLN A 15 9.37 -5.48 7.02
N ASN A 16 8.89 -4.80 5.98
CA ASN A 16 9.74 -4.02 5.07
C ASN A 16 10.42 -2.83 5.76
N LEU A 17 9.85 -2.31 6.85
CA LEU A 17 10.48 -1.32 7.71
C LEU A 17 11.40 -1.93 8.79
N GLY A 18 11.56 -3.25 8.81
CA GLY A 18 12.41 -3.96 9.78
C GLY A 18 11.87 -3.98 11.22
N MET A 19 10.63 -3.57 11.45
CA MET A 19 10.06 -3.45 12.80
C MET A 19 9.51 -4.78 13.31
N THR A 20 9.70 -5.05 14.60
CA THR A 20 9.02 -6.17 15.28
C THR A 20 7.54 -5.85 15.50
N GLN A 21 6.74 -6.86 15.81
CA GLN A 21 5.33 -6.64 16.13
C GLN A 21 5.18 -5.84 17.43
N GLU A 22 6.05 -6.07 18.40
CA GLU A 22 6.06 -5.35 19.68
C GLU A 22 6.40 -3.87 19.50
N GLU A 23 7.47 -3.57 18.76
CA GLU A 23 7.88 -2.19 18.45
C GLU A 23 6.77 -1.44 17.71
N PHE A 24 6.14 -2.07 16.72
CA PHE A 24 5.07 -1.44 15.96
C PHE A 24 3.82 -1.21 16.81
N ALA A 25 3.45 -2.18 17.66
CA ALA A 25 2.31 -2.05 18.56
C ALA A 25 2.52 -0.91 19.57
N GLU A 26 3.72 -0.82 20.15
CA GLU A 26 4.11 0.23 21.09
C GLU A 26 4.01 1.62 20.43
N ARG A 27 4.56 1.78 19.22
CA ARG A 27 4.48 3.05 18.47
C ARG A 27 3.06 3.45 18.09
N LEU A 28 2.16 2.47 17.92
CA LEU A 28 0.74 2.69 17.64
C LEU A 28 -0.12 2.82 18.90
N ASN A 29 0.48 2.77 20.09
CA ASN A 29 -0.20 2.78 21.37
C ASN A 29 -1.30 1.70 21.46
N CYS A 30 -1.00 0.50 20.97
CA CYS A 30 -1.88 -0.66 21.04
C CYS A 30 -1.14 -1.88 21.62
N THR A 31 -1.88 -2.91 22.02
CA THR A 31 -1.25 -4.12 22.56
C THR A 31 -0.69 -4.99 21.44
N ASN A 32 0.47 -5.63 21.69
CA ASN A 32 1.05 -6.60 20.76
C ASN A 32 0.06 -7.71 20.36
N SER A 33 -0.77 -8.17 21.33
CA SER A 33 -1.83 -9.15 21.07
C SER A 33 -2.91 -8.63 20.12
N HIS A 34 -3.33 -7.37 20.27
CA HIS A 34 -4.32 -6.75 19.38
C HIS A 34 -3.77 -6.61 17.96
N LEU A 35 -2.56 -6.09 17.81
CA LEU A 35 -1.88 -6.02 16.52
C LEU A 35 -1.73 -7.41 15.89
N GLY A 36 -1.37 -8.43 16.69
CA GLY A 36 -1.32 -9.82 16.23
C GLY A 36 -2.64 -10.35 15.70
N LYS A 37 -3.76 -10.01 16.33
CA LYS A 37 -5.08 -10.36 15.80
C LYS A 37 -5.37 -9.63 14.48
N ILE A 38 -5.03 -8.35 14.39
CA ILE A 38 -5.21 -7.54 13.16
C ILE A 38 -4.40 -8.14 12.00
N GLU A 39 -3.10 -8.35 12.18
CA GLU A 39 -2.20 -8.85 11.12
C GLU A 39 -2.58 -10.24 10.61
N ASN A 40 -3.24 -11.04 11.44
CA ASN A 40 -3.73 -12.37 11.07
C ASN A 40 -5.20 -12.36 10.58
N GLY A 41 -5.83 -11.18 10.43
CA GLY A 41 -7.22 -11.03 10.00
C GLY A 41 -8.26 -11.52 11.02
N LYS A 42 -7.84 -11.80 12.26
CA LYS A 42 -8.68 -12.33 13.35
C LYS A 42 -9.23 -11.24 14.27
N GLY A 43 -8.76 -9.99 14.12
CA GLY A 43 -9.17 -8.83 14.91
C GLY A 43 -9.77 -7.74 14.03
N GLY A 44 -10.70 -6.97 14.58
CA GLY A 44 -11.10 -5.69 14.00
C GLY A 44 -10.05 -4.61 14.29
N ILE A 45 -10.08 -3.55 13.49
CA ILE A 45 -9.27 -2.33 13.67
C ILE A 45 -10.23 -1.14 13.71
N SER A 46 -10.01 -0.18 14.59
CA SER A 46 -10.77 1.07 14.58
C SER A 46 -10.29 2.00 13.46
N ILE A 47 -11.10 2.99 13.09
CA ILE A 47 -10.71 3.97 12.07
C ILE A 47 -9.49 4.76 12.53
N GLU A 48 -9.44 5.15 13.80
CA GLU A 48 -8.32 5.90 14.39
C GLU A 48 -7.02 5.09 14.35
N LEU A 49 -7.07 3.80 14.68
CA LEU A 49 -5.91 2.93 14.61
C LEU A 49 -5.50 2.67 13.15
N LEU A 50 -6.45 2.52 12.23
CA LEU A 50 -6.16 2.36 10.81
C LEU A 50 -5.44 3.58 10.22
N VAL A 51 -5.86 4.79 10.57
CA VAL A 51 -5.19 6.03 10.19
C VAL A 51 -3.79 6.10 10.80
N SER A 52 -3.64 5.73 12.07
CA SER A 52 -2.34 5.70 12.75
C SER A 52 -1.37 4.72 12.07
N VAL A 53 -1.87 3.54 11.67
CA VAL A 53 -1.12 2.54 10.90
C VAL A 53 -0.69 3.11 9.54
N ALA A 54 -1.59 3.76 8.80
CA ALA A 54 -1.27 4.35 7.51
C ALA A 54 -0.14 5.39 7.63
N ASN A 55 -0.22 6.27 8.63
CA ASN A 55 0.80 7.28 8.89
C ASN A 55 2.16 6.65 9.25
N MET A 56 2.17 5.66 10.16
CA MET A 56 3.40 4.96 10.59
C MET A 56 4.08 4.22 9.43
N LEU A 57 3.29 3.67 8.51
CA LEU A 57 3.77 2.95 7.33
C LEU A 57 4.05 3.87 6.13
N HIS A 58 3.91 5.19 6.30
CA HIS A 58 4.06 6.19 5.23
C HIS A 58 3.21 5.88 3.99
N THR A 59 1.95 5.52 4.21
CA THR A 59 0.99 5.16 3.15
C THR A 59 -0.39 5.77 3.43
N THR A 60 -1.37 5.46 2.58
CA THR A 60 -2.75 5.93 2.74
C THR A 60 -3.67 4.80 3.18
N VAL A 61 -4.82 5.15 3.75
CA VAL A 61 -5.85 4.17 4.12
C VAL A 61 -6.36 3.42 2.88
N ASP A 62 -6.51 4.09 1.75
CA ASP A 62 -6.89 3.45 0.48
C ASP A 62 -5.91 2.35 0.07
N GLN A 63 -4.60 2.60 0.23
CA GLN A 63 -3.57 1.61 -0.08
C GLN A 63 -3.62 0.41 0.88
N LEU A 64 -3.89 0.65 2.17
CA LEU A 64 -4.08 -0.44 3.14
C LEU A 64 -5.32 -1.28 2.84
N LEU A 65 -6.39 -0.64 2.37
CA LEU A 65 -7.68 -1.25 2.09
C LEU A 65 -7.86 -1.66 0.62
N LEU A 66 -6.81 -1.64 -0.20
CA LEU A 66 -6.87 -1.89 -1.64
C LEU A 66 -7.70 -3.12 -1.99
N ASP A 67 -7.56 -4.20 -1.21
CA ASP A 67 -8.25 -5.45 -1.46
C ASP A 67 -9.75 -5.44 -1.16
N SER A 68 -10.24 -4.38 -0.51
CA SER A 68 -11.64 -4.14 -0.20
C SER A 68 -12.37 -3.25 -1.21
N TYR A 69 -11.67 -2.69 -2.21
CA TYR A 69 -12.28 -1.90 -3.26
C TYR A 69 -12.67 -2.78 -4.46
N ASP A 70 -13.83 -2.51 -5.07
CA ASP A 70 -14.25 -3.16 -6.31
C ASP A 70 -13.42 -2.66 -7.51
N TYR A 71 -13.01 -1.38 -7.49
CA TYR A 71 -12.25 -0.71 -8.55
C TYR A 71 -10.78 -0.48 -8.13
N LYS A 72 -10.05 -1.57 -7.85
CA LYS A 72 -8.68 -1.54 -7.31
C LYS A 72 -7.70 -0.82 -8.23
N GLU A 73 -7.86 -1.00 -9.53
CA GLU A 73 -7.04 -0.39 -10.57
C GLU A 73 -7.08 1.14 -10.51
N GLN A 74 -8.23 1.74 -10.18
CA GLN A 74 -8.36 3.19 -10.07
C GLN A 74 -7.57 3.73 -8.87
N VAL A 75 -7.56 3.00 -7.75
CA VAL A 75 -6.78 3.36 -6.56
C VAL A 75 -5.28 3.34 -6.88
N ILE A 76 -4.81 2.30 -7.57
CA ILE A 76 -3.41 2.15 -7.97
C ILE A 76 -3.00 3.24 -8.97
N MET A 77 -3.82 3.47 -10.00
CA MET A 77 -3.53 4.47 -11.03
C MET A 77 -3.49 5.89 -10.45
N ARG A 78 -4.39 6.23 -9.52
CA ARG A 78 -4.40 7.53 -8.85
C ARG A 78 -3.13 7.75 -8.02
N ASP A 79 -2.71 6.76 -7.24
CA ASP A 79 -1.46 6.85 -6.45
C ASP A 79 -0.24 7.10 -7.34
N LEU A 80 -0.12 6.33 -8.44
CA LEU A 80 0.98 6.50 -9.38
C LEU A 80 0.96 7.89 -10.03
N TYR A 81 -0.21 8.34 -10.48
CA TYR A 81 -0.39 9.67 -11.05
C TYR A 81 0.03 10.77 -10.06
N GLU A 82 -0.49 10.75 -8.83
CA GLU A 82 -0.20 11.77 -7.82
C GLU A 82 1.29 11.83 -7.44
N ARG A 83 1.98 10.69 -7.43
CA ARG A 83 3.42 10.63 -7.17
C ARG A 83 4.23 11.22 -8.32
N ILE A 84 3.90 10.86 -9.55
CA ILE A 84 4.55 11.40 -10.75
C ILE A 84 4.27 12.90 -10.87
N ASP A 85 3.06 13.34 -10.52
CA ASP A 85 2.66 14.74 -10.65
C ASP A 85 3.47 15.68 -9.74
N LYS A 86 3.93 15.18 -8.59
CA LYS A 86 4.79 15.91 -7.65
C LYS A 86 6.24 16.06 -8.11
N PHE A 87 6.66 15.39 -9.19
CA PHE A 87 8.03 15.49 -9.68
C PHE A 87 8.30 16.82 -10.41
N PRO A 88 9.56 17.32 -10.36
CA PRO A 88 10.00 18.40 -11.24
C PRO A 88 9.77 18.05 -12.71
N VAL A 89 9.48 19.06 -13.55
CA VAL A 89 9.11 18.87 -14.97
C VAL A 89 10.05 17.93 -15.72
N LYS A 90 11.37 18.10 -15.57
CA LYS A 90 12.37 17.26 -16.24
C LYS A 90 12.27 15.78 -15.82
N THR A 91 12.10 15.53 -14.52
CA THR A 91 11.96 14.18 -13.97
C THR A 91 10.62 13.57 -14.41
N LYS A 92 9.54 14.36 -14.41
CA LYS A 92 8.21 13.93 -14.87
C LYS A 92 8.26 13.47 -16.34
N ILE A 93 8.88 14.26 -17.23
CA ILE A 93 9.05 13.90 -18.65
C ILE A 93 9.82 12.58 -18.79
N LEU A 94 10.98 12.47 -18.12
CA LEU A 94 11.79 11.24 -18.16
C LEU A 94 11.00 10.03 -17.66
N THR A 95 10.26 10.16 -16.55
CA THR A 95 9.43 9.08 -16.02
C THR A 95 8.36 8.66 -17.02
N CYS A 96 7.65 9.62 -17.64
CA CYS A 96 6.64 9.31 -18.66
C CYS A 96 7.24 8.61 -19.89
N ASP A 97 8.42 9.01 -20.33
CA ASP A 97 9.08 8.38 -21.48
C ASP A 97 9.51 6.93 -21.17
N LEU A 98 10.02 6.67 -19.96
CA LEU A 98 10.33 5.32 -19.50
C LEU A 98 9.07 4.46 -19.36
N LEU A 99 7.97 5.03 -18.83
CA LEU A 99 6.70 4.32 -18.74
C LEU A 99 6.15 3.95 -20.13
N ARG A 100 6.27 4.85 -21.11
CA ARG A 100 5.87 4.55 -22.49
C ARG A 100 6.65 3.37 -23.06
N GLN A 101 7.98 3.34 -22.87
CA GLN A 101 8.81 2.22 -23.31
C GLN A 101 8.40 0.89 -22.64
N LEU A 102 8.07 0.92 -21.35
CA LEU A 102 7.60 -0.28 -20.64
C LEU A 102 6.25 -0.76 -21.18
N VAL A 103 5.33 0.16 -21.48
CA VAL A 103 4.04 -0.18 -22.11
C VAL A 103 4.25 -0.83 -23.48
N ASP A 104 5.10 -0.23 -24.32
CA ASP A 104 5.40 -0.78 -25.65
C ASP A 104 5.98 -2.21 -25.59
N ILE A 105 6.76 -2.53 -24.55
CA ILE A 105 7.31 -3.87 -24.33
C ILE A 105 6.20 -4.85 -23.92
N ILE A 106 5.30 -4.42 -23.02
CA ILE A 106 4.20 -5.26 -22.53
C ILE A 106 3.20 -5.55 -23.65
N GLU A 107 2.86 -4.56 -24.46
CA GLU A 107 1.96 -4.73 -25.61
C GLU A 107 2.51 -5.75 -26.60
N LYS A 108 3.79 -5.64 -26.97
CA LYS A 108 4.47 -6.62 -27.84
C LYS A 108 4.47 -8.02 -27.24
N ALA A 109 4.73 -8.16 -25.95
CA ALA A 109 4.72 -9.46 -25.27
C ALA A 109 3.32 -10.07 -25.20
N HIS A 110 2.26 -9.25 -25.19
CA HIS A 110 0.87 -9.70 -25.19
C HIS A 110 0.40 -10.13 -26.58
N ASP A 111 0.81 -9.42 -27.64
CA ASP A 111 0.45 -9.73 -29.03
C ASP A 111 1.13 -11.01 -29.59
N GLU A 112 2.15 -11.53 -28.90
CA GLU A 112 2.85 -12.78 -29.26
C GLU A 112 2.16 -14.06 -28.75
N HIS A 113 1.03 -13.96 -28.03
CA HIS A 113 0.25 -15.10 -27.51
C HIS A 113 -1.22 -15.04 -27.96
#